data_AF-A0AB39V0J8-F1
#
_entry.id   AF-A0AB39V0J8-F1
#
_cell.length_a   1.000
_cell.length_b   1.000
_cell.length_c   1.000
_cell.angle_alpha   90.00
_cell.angle_beta   90.00
_cell.angle_gamma   90.00
#
_symmetry.space_group_name_H-M   'P 1'
#
loop_
_entity.id
_entity.type
_entity.pdbx_description
1 polymer ?
#
loop_
_entity_poly.entity_id
_entity_poly.type
_entity_poly.pdbx_seq_one_letter_code
_entity_poly.pdbx_strand_id
1 'polypeptide(L)'
;MARVAEVWLVLLGELPALPPIERYLKKEVMQARLQAIAAMPKPPVLESLWQDARLAEDAILATPFPELSTPLSDSSRAALNDGLARQDRYITALRGLVRVMESAFAARFIALRPGDWLRLEDRALANHMLLNGFTHLADRMHADGVTGRILALRGLTAWVFFPAAAEHALDEAIRGYHLAYTRVVRVEPPSNGPIAAPGYYWLVRAGRRMRKARVLLQKMRGTDFPSVRDMLFDALDAAAKAWWASFAPGEAPVAWPHRMPGHVYELGGTAPAEVADPLLKSMRRVEMLSGWRGGQRITDFDPSGLLQLAVVLEVAEQAITRLEELVAPEVDLAVGDRVLLHDGVPAYVTKRGGVHLELDLGQDATREARLFHDYLQIIARAHDKTGRERGHRASNINRPTVADIQEAIADWEEAVSWIEKGWDCIEEYQSDVGCREVVDDLIERFGGESTLADELLLRLKRADERFRAATKEARISIFDCGPKFQYVDEEHIYLLPLNEYDPRRHWYFYRWQPDCPYSLGGHDAYSYQKEQYGLDFLNMTEDQLLDAVRREVSRWKERFGH
;
A
#
# COMPACT_ATOMS: atom_id res chain seq x y z
N MET A 1 -21.67 -12.12 -13.35
CA MET A 1 -23.13 -12.19 -13.09
C MET A 1 -23.58 -13.52 -12.48
N ALA A 2 -23.29 -14.70 -13.06
CA ALA A 2 -23.79 -15.97 -12.48
C ALA A 2 -23.23 -16.27 -11.07
N ARG A 3 -21.92 -16.06 -10.85
CA ARG A 3 -21.33 -16.24 -9.52
C ARG A 3 -21.85 -15.24 -8.49
N VAL A 4 -22.09 -14.01 -8.93
CA VAL A 4 -22.73 -12.97 -8.13
C VAL A 4 -24.10 -13.47 -7.65
N ALA A 5 -24.88 -13.94 -8.60
CA ALA A 5 -26.18 -14.48 -8.35
C ALA A 5 -26.19 -15.70 -7.40
N GLU A 6 -25.21 -16.62 -7.48
CA GLU A 6 -25.07 -17.74 -6.53
C GLU A 6 -24.76 -17.31 -5.09
N VAL A 7 -23.90 -16.31 -4.90
CA VAL A 7 -23.62 -15.75 -3.57
C VAL A 7 -24.89 -15.17 -2.97
N TRP A 8 -25.71 -14.50 -3.77
CA TRP A 8 -26.99 -13.95 -3.32
C TRP A 8 -27.96 -15.03 -2.84
N LEU A 9 -28.04 -16.17 -3.54
CA LEU A 9 -28.88 -17.31 -3.14
C LEU A 9 -28.46 -17.90 -1.79
N VAL A 10 -27.15 -18.01 -1.56
CA VAL A 10 -26.63 -18.46 -0.26
C VAL A 10 -26.99 -17.47 0.85
N LEU A 11 -26.96 -16.16 0.57
CA LEU A 11 -27.32 -15.13 1.55
C LEU A 11 -28.80 -15.16 1.94
N LEU A 12 -29.67 -15.47 0.99
CA LEU A 12 -31.11 -15.65 1.23
C LEU A 12 -31.45 -16.98 1.94
N GLY A 13 -30.48 -17.91 2.05
CA GLY A 13 -30.71 -19.24 2.59
C GLY A 13 -31.36 -20.21 1.60
N GLU A 14 -31.47 -19.82 0.33
CA GLU A 14 -32.03 -20.61 -0.77
C GLU A 14 -31.03 -21.63 -1.33
N LEU A 15 -29.74 -21.44 -1.04
CA LEU A 15 -28.69 -22.43 -1.25
C LEU A 15 -27.96 -22.71 0.06
N PRO A 16 -27.71 -24.00 0.40
CA PRO A 16 -26.99 -24.35 1.63
C PRO A 16 -25.50 -23.99 1.58
N ALA A 17 -24.90 -23.92 0.39
CA ALA A 17 -23.50 -23.55 0.19
C ALA A 17 -23.25 -23.06 -1.25
N LEU A 18 -22.13 -22.36 -1.45
CA LEU A 18 -21.68 -22.02 -2.80
C LEU A 18 -21.28 -23.29 -3.56
N PRO A 19 -21.75 -23.49 -4.81
CA PRO A 19 -21.24 -24.57 -5.64
C PRO A 19 -19.73 -24.39 -5.88
N PRO A 20 -18.99 -25.49 -6.08
CA PRO A 20 -17.55 -25.44 -6.36
C PRO A 20 -17.25 -24.53 -7.56
N ILE A 21 -16.10 -23.86 -7.51
CA ILE A 21 -15.67 -22.93 -8.56
C ILE A 21 -15.28 -23.75 -9.79
N GLU A 22 -16.23 -23.93 -10.70
CA GLU A 22 -15.92 -24.34 -12.07
C GLU A 22 -15.50 -23.10 -12.86
N ARG A 23 -14.21 -23.01 -13.23
CA ARG A 23 -13.64 -21.86 -13.98
C ARG A 23 -14.41 -21.53 -15.26
N TYR A 24 -15.11 -22.51 -15.85
CA TYR A 24 -15.98 -22.33 -17.01
C TYR A 24 -17.29 -23.08 -16.79
N LEU A 25 -18.33 -22.36 -16.35
CA LEU A 25 -19.68 -22.90 -16.44
C LEU A 25 -20.03 -23.03 -17.92
N LYS A 26 -20.59 -24.17 -18.33
CA LYS A 26 -21.20 -24.30 -19.65
C LYS A 26 -22.21 -23.17 -19.86
N LYS A 27 -22.25 -22.58 -21.05
CA LYS A 27 -23.08 -21.40 -21.38
C LYS A 27 -24.54 -21.59 -20.97
N GLU A 28 -25.07 -22.79 -21.15
CA GLU A 28 -26.44 -23.19 -20.84
C GLU A 28 -26.68 -23.20 -19.32
N VAL A 29 -25.71 -23.69 -18.54
CA VAL A 29 -25.75 -23.69 -17.08
C VAL A 29 -25.66 -22.26 -16.55
N MET A 30 -24.79 -21.45 -17.13
CA MET A 30 -24.68 -20.03 -16.80
C MET A 30 -25.99 -19.28 -17.08
N GLN A 31 -26.61 -19.48 -18.24
CA GLN A 31 -27.89 -18.87 -18.60
C GLN A 31 -29.04 -19.34 -17.69
N ALA A 32 -29.14 -20.64 -17.41
CA ALA A 32 -30.16 -21.17 -16.51
C ALA A 32 -30.03 -20.57 -15.10
N ARG A 33 -28.81 -20.44 -14.57
CA ARG A 33 -28.56 -19.79 -13.28
C ARG A 33 -28.95 -18.32 -13.32
N LEU A 34 -28.55 -17.58 -14.35
CA LEU A 34 -28.93 -16.16 -14.50
C LEU A 34 -30.45 -15.95 -14.60
N GLN A 35 -31.16 -16.84 -15.29
CA GLN A 35 -32.62 -16.81 -15.41
C GLN A 35 -33.32 -17.09 -14.08
N ALA A 36 -32.84 -18.08 -13.31
CA ALA A 36 -33.37 -18.41 -12.00
C ALA A 36 -33.27 -17.22 -11.04
N ILE A 37 -32.14 -16.49 -11.05
CA ILE A 37 -31.97 -15.31 -10.20
C ILE A 37 -32.74 -14.08 -10.73
N ALA A 38 -32.87 -13.91 -12.05
CA ALA A 38 -33.64 -12.81 -12.61
C ALA A 38 -35.11 -12.83 -12.12
N ALA A 39 -35.66 -14.02 -11.89
CA ALA A 39 -37.02 -14.24 -11.40
C ALA A 39 -37.22 -13.99 -9.89
N MET A 40 -36.15 -13.74 -9.13
CA MET A 40 -36.24 -13.59 -7.67
C MET A 40 -36.47 -12.15 -7.22
N PRO A 41 -37.10 -11.95 -6.03
CA PRO A 41 -37.22 -10.64 -5.42
C PRO A 41 -35.83 -10.13 -5.03
N LYS A 42 -35.42 -8.98 -5.59
CA LYS A 42 -34.15 -8.33 -5.27
C LYS A 42 -34.42 -7.10 -4.38
N PRO A 43 -33.53 -6.79 -3.43
CA PRO A 43 -33.56 -5.50 -2.74
C PRO A 43 -33.47 -4.37 -3.76
N PRO A 44 -34.11 -3.20 -3.52
CA PRO A 44 -34.14 -2.10 -4.48
C PRO A 44 -32.76 -1.66 -4.99
N VAL A 45 -31.75 -1.65 -4.13
CA VAL A 45 -30.36 -1.31 -4.48
C VAL A 45 -29.76 -2.33 -5.45
N LEU A 46 -29.98 -3.62 -5.22
CA LEU A 46 -29.48 -4.69 -6.09
C LEU A 46 -30.22 -4.70 -7.43
N GLU A 47 -31.53 -4.45 -7.44
CA GLU A 47 -32.33 -4.35 -8.66
C GLU A 47 -31.88 -3.18 -9.54
N SER A 48 -31.65 -2.00 -8.95
CA SER A 48 -31.13 -0.83 -9.68
C SER A 48 -29.78 -1.12 -10.33
N LEU A 49 -28.81 -1.64 -9.57
CA LEU A 49 -27.48 -1.96 -10.10
C LEU A 49 -27.51 -3.07 -11.15
N TRP A 50 -28.44 -4.01 -11.03
CA TRP A 50 -28.64 -5.08 -12.00
C TRP A 50 -29.20 -4.53 -13.31
N GLN A 51 -30.15 -3.60 -13.21
CA GLN A 51 -30.72 -2.91 -14.36
C GLN A 51 -29.66 -2.04 -15.06
N ASP A 52 -28.83 -1.32 -14.30
CA ASP A 52 -27.72 -0.53 -14.84
C ASP A 52 -26.69 -1.40 -15.58
N ALA A 53 -26.31 -2.55 -15.00
CA ALA A 53 -25.40 -3.50 -15.65
C ALA A 53 -25.98 -4.03 -16.96
N ARG A 54 -27.28 -4.36 -16.97
CA ARG A 54 -27.97 -4.84 -18.17
C ARG A 54 -28.05 -3.76 -19.25
N LEU A 55 -28.41 -2.53 -18.89
CA LEU A 55 -28.45 -1.40 -19.83
C LEU A 55 -27.08 -1.10 -20.42
N ALA A 56 -26.02 -1.18 -19.61
CA ALA A 56 -24.65 -0.99 -20.08
C ALA A 56 -24.19 -2.13 -21.00
N GLU A 57 -24.55 -3.38 -20.70
CA GLU A 57 -24.29 -4.53 -21.57
C GLU A 57 -25.03 -4.41 -22.91
N ASP A 58 -26.33 -4.09 -22.87
CA ASP A 58 -27.15 -3.87 -24.06
C ASP A 58 -26.57 -2.75 -24.95
N ALA A 59 -26.03 -1.69 -24.35
CA ALA A 59 -25.37 -0.61 -25.08
C ALA A 59 -24.05 -1.03 -25.77
N ILE A 60 -23.30 -1.97 -25.18
CA ILE A 60 -22.10 -2.56 -25.80
C ILE A 60 -22.50 -3.46 -26.97
N LEU A 61 -23.53 -4.29 -26.78
CA LEU A 61 -24.03 -5.22 -27.80
C LEU A 61 -24.67 -4.50 -28.99
N ALA A 62 -25.38 -3.39 -28.75
CA ALA A 62 -26.03 -2.61 -29.79
C ALA A 62 -25.03 -1.87 -30.69
N THR A 63 -23.89 -1.43 -30.14
CA THR A 63 -22.86 -0.69 -30.86
C THR A 63 -21.49 -1.32 -30.61
N PRO A 64 -21.10 -2.32 -31.44
CA PRO A 64 -19.81 -2.99 -31.34
C PRO A 64 -18.62 -2.03 -31.41
N PHE A 65 -17.47 -2.46 -30.88
CA PHE A 65 -16.23 -1.70 -31.04
C PHE A 65 -15.88 -1.56 -32.53
N PRO A 66 -15.38 -0.38 -32.95
CA PRO A 66 -14.97 -0.18 -34.34
C PRO A 66 -13.81 -1.11 -34.70
N GLU A 67 -13.80 -1.60 -35.94
CA GLU A 67 -12.61 -2.26 -36.48
C GLU A 67 -11.46 -1.25 -36.55
N LEU A 68 -10.35 -1.56 -35.87
CA LEU A 68 -9.20 -0.66 -35.80
C LEU A 68 -8.32 -0.87 -37.03
N SER A 69 -8.38 0.07 -37.98
CA SER A 69 -7.40 0.17 -39.06
C SER A 69 -6.32 1.20 -38.72
N THR A 70 -5.05 0.89 -38.98
CA THR A 70 -3.93 1.83 -38.84
C THR A 70 -3.58 2.48 -40.18
N PRO A 71 -3.37 3.82 -40.24
CA PRO A 71 -3.49 4.79 -39.15
C PRO A 71 -4.96 5.12 -38.78
N LEU A 72 -5.20 5.41 -37.51
CA LEU A 72 -6.53 5.72 -36.97
C LEU A 72 -6.98 7.14 -37.40
N SER A 73 -8.13 7.23 -38.05
CA SER A 73 -8.81 8.51 -38.28
C SER A 73 -9.35 9.10 -36.98
N ASP A 74 -9.62 10.41 -36.96
CA ASP A 74 -10.25 11.07 -35.81
C ASP A 74 -11.65 10.52 -35.51
N SER A 75 -12.39 10.08 -36.54
CA SER A 75 -13.69 9.41 -36.38
C SER A 75 -13.55 8.05 -35.71
N SER A 76 -12.54 7.25 -36.07
CA SER A 76 -12.26 5.97 -35.41
C SER A 76 -11.77 6.15 -33.97
N ARG A 77 -11.02 7.23 -33.69
CA ARG A 77 -10.60 7.59 -32.33
C ARG A 77 -11.80 7.99 -31.45
N ALA A 78 -12.72 8.79 -31.98
CA ALA A 78 -13.95 9.16 -31.27
C ALA A 78 -14.83 7.92 -30.98
N ALA A 79 -15.05 7.06 -32.00
CA ALA A 79 -15.83 5.83 -31.84
C ALA A 79 -15.20 4.85 -30.84
N LEU A 80 -13.86 4.78 -30.78
CA LEU A 80 -13.13 3.97 -29.79
C LEU A 80 -13.32 4.53 -28.38
N ASN A 81 -13.16 5.84 -28.18
CA ASN A 81 -13.38 6.49 -26.88
C ASN A 81 -14.82 6.29 -26.38
N ASP A 82 -15.80 6.40 -27.27
CA ASP A 82 -17.20 6.12 -26.94
C ASP A 82 -17.42 4.65 -26.56
N GLY A 83 -16.72 3.73 -27.25
CA GLY A 83 -16.71 2.29 -26.92
C GLY A 83 -16.12 2.02 -25.53
N LEU A 84 -14.97 2.60 -25.22
CA LEU A 84 -14.33 2.53 -23.91
C LEU A 84 -15.25 3.09 -22.82
N ALA A 85 -15.90 4.23 -23.05
CA ALA A 85 -16.86 4.81 -22.10
C ALA A 85 -18.10 3.92 -21.87
N ARG A 86 -18.52 3.11 -22.85
CA ARG A 86 -19.57 2.09 -22.65
C ARG A 86 -19.05 0.91 -21.82
N GLN A 87 -17.85 0.43 -22.13
CA GLN A 87 -17.19 -0.64 -21.37
C GLN A 87 -16.95 -0.24 -19.91
N ASP A 88 -16.47 0.97 -19.65
CA ASP A 88 -16.22 1.48 -18.30
C ASP A 88 -17.51 1.58 -17.48
N ARG A 89 -18.62 1.99 -18.10
CA ARG A 89 -19.95 1.97 -17.46
C ARG A 89 -20.37 0.56 -17.08
N TYR A 90 -20.18 -0.42 -17.97
CA TYR A 90 -20.50 -1.82 -17.67
C TYR A 90 -19.62 -2.39 -16.54
N ILE A 91 -18.31 -2.17 -16.60
CA ILE A 91 -17.37 -2.58 -15.54
C ILE A 91 -17.74 -1.92 -14.20
N THR A 92 -18.11 -0.64 -14.21
CA THR A 92 -18.53 0.09 -13.01
C THR A 92 -19.80 -0.50 -12.41
N ALA A 93 -20.82 -0.80 -13.23
CA ALA A 93 -22.06 -1.42 -12.77
C ALA A 93 -21.81 -2.83 -12.18
N LEU A 94 -20.98 -3.64 -12.84
CA LEU A 94 -20.58 -4.97 -12.34
C LEU A 94 -19.84 -4.87 -10.99
N ARG A 95 -18.90 -3.93 -10.85
CA ARG A 95 -18.20 -3.69 -9.57
C ARG A 95 -19.17 -3.25 -8.48
N GLY A 96 -20.17 -2.43 -8.81
CA GLY A 96 -21.23 -2.04 -7.89
C GLY A 96 -22.03 -3.25 -7.38
N LEU A 97 -22.46 -4.14 -8.28
CA LEU A 97 -23.15 -5.38 -7.93
C LEU A 97 -22.31 -6.26 -7.00
N VAL A 98 -21.04 -6.48 -7.34
CA VAL A 98 -20.11 -7.29 -6.52
C VAL A 98 -19.99 -6.70 -5.11
N ARG A 99 -19.76 -5.39 -5.00
CA ARG A 99 -19.62 -4.72 -3.69
C ARG A 99 -20.85 -4.83 -2.80
N VAL A 100 -22.05 -4.70 -3.37
CA VAL A 100 -23.31 -4.80 -2.59
C VAL A 100 -23.47 -6.19 -2.00
N MET A 101 -23.21 -7.22 -2.79
CA MET A 101 -23.28 -8.59 -2.29
C MET A 101 -22.17 -8.92 -1.30
N GLU A 102 -20.93 -8.52 -1.58
CA GLU A 102 -19.83 -8.72 -0.64
C GLU A 102 -20.16 -8.05 0.69
N SER A 103 -20.81 -6.88 0.66
CA SER A 103 -21.24 -6.18 1.87
C SER A 103 -22.33 -6.94 2.61
N ALA A 104 -23.31 -7.49 1.89
CA ALA A 104 -24.34 -8.35 2.48
C ALA A 104 -23.74 -9.65 3.05
N PHE A 105 -22.74 -10.22 2.37
CA PHE A 105 -22.01 -11.40 2.82
C PHE A 105 -21.19 -11.12 4.08
N ALA A 106 -20.41 -10.04 4.07
CA ALA A 106 -19.65 -9.61 5.22
C ALA A 106 -20.56 -9.31 6.42
N ALA A 107 -21.68 -8.62 6.21
CA ALA A 107 -22.65 -8.33 7.27
C ALA A 107 -23.20 -9.61 7.92
N ARG A 108 -23.44 -10.66 7.13
CA ARG A 108 -24.03 -11.93 7.60
C ARG A 108 -23.00 -12.89 8.22
N PHE A 109 -21.82 -13.00 7.63
CA PHE A 109 -20.87 -14.07 7.95
C PHE A 109 -19.55 -13.59 8.58
N ILE A 110 -19.23 -12.29 8.47
CA ILE A 110 -18.00 -11.73 9.04
C ILE A 110 -18.35 -10.99 10.33
N ALA A 111 -17.78 -11.45 11.44
CA ALA A 111 -18.02 -10.89 12.77
C ALA A 111 -17.19 -9.61 13.06
N LEU A 112 -16.32 -9.20 12.13
CA LEU A 112 -15.50 -7.99 12.26
C LEU A 112 -16.33 -6.73 12.10
N ARG A 113 -15.99 -5.67 12.83
CA ARG A 113 -16.64 -4.35 12.77
C ARG A 113 -15.61 -3.22 12.73
N PRO A 114 -15.94 -2.04 12.14
CA PRO A 114 -15.14 -0.84 12.33
C PRO A 114 -14.89 -0.59 13.82
N GLY A 115 -13.65 -0.29 14.18
CA GLY A 115 -13.18 -0.13 15.55
C GLY A 115 -12.56 -1.38 16.15
N ASP A 116 -12.84 -2.58 15.63
CA ASP A 116 -12.19 -3.81 16.10
C ASP A 116 -10.69 -3.78 15.86
N TRP A 117 -9.96 -4.41 16.78
CA TRP A 117 -8.54 -4.67 16.62
C TRP A 117 -8.35 -6.06 16.03
N LEU A 118 -7.47 -6.12 15.04
CA LEU A 118 -7.07 -7.36 14.41
C LEU A 118 -5.56 -7.48 14.40
N ARG A 119 -5.10 -8.73 14.43
CA ARG A 119 -3.74 -9.12 14.14
C ARG A 119 -3.74 -9.74 12.75
N LEU A 120 -2.90 -9.18 11.87
CA LEU A 120 -2.59 -9.81 10.60
C LEU A 120 -1.56 -10.91 10.85
N GLU A 121 -1.87 -12.12 10.39
CA GLU A 121 -0.91 -13.23 10.31
C GLU A 121 -0.18 -13.22 8.96
N ASP A 122 -0.46 -12.21 8.13
CA ASP A 122 0.04 -12.10 6.77
C ASP A 122 1.53 -11.73 6.74
N ARG A 123 2.38 -12.75 6.62
CA ARG A 123 3.83 -12.61 6.45
C ARG A 123 4.19 -11.84 5.18
N ALA A 124 3.33 -11.76 4.17
CA ALA A 124 3.58 -10.97 2.97
C ALA A 124 3.65 -9.47 3.25
N LEU A 125 2.92 -8.97 4.27
CA LEU A 125 3.07 -7.57 4.70
C LEU A 125 4.39 -7.32 5.42
N ALA A 126 4.82 -8.26 6.28
CA ALA A 126 6.12 -8.21 6.94
C ALA A 126 7.25 -8.22 5.90
N ASN A 127 7.17 -9.13 4.92
CA ASN A 127 8.10 -9.22 3.80
C ASN A 127 8.07 -7.96 2.92
N HIS A 128 6.89 -7.41 2.59
CA HIS A 128 6.79 -6.15 1.87
C HIS A 128 7.42 -4.99 2.65
N MET A 129 7.31 -4.96 3.98
CA MET A 129 7.95 -3.92 4.80
C MET A 129 9.47 -4.12 4.93
N LEU A 130 9.95 -5.38 4.96
CA LEU A 130 11.38 -5.71 4.83
C LEU A 130 11.93 -5.20 3.49
N LEU A 131 11.24 -5.50 2.40
CA LEU A 131 11.61 -5.13 1.03
C LEU A 131 11.64 -3.61 0.80
N ASN A 132 10.94 -2.81 1.61
CA ASN A 132 10.98 -1.35 1.56
C ASN A 132 11.91 -0.71 2.61
N GLY A 133 12.80 -1.49 3.23
CA GLY A 133 13.83 -0.98 4.16
C GLY A 133 13.33 -0.69 5.57
N PHE A 134 12.16 -1.20 5.96
CA PHE A 134 11.59 -1.05 7.32
C PHE A 134 11.91 -2.26 8.21
N THR A 135 13.18 -2.66 8.26
CA THR A 135 13.67 -3.85 8.98
C THR A 135 13.27 -3.88 10.46
N HIS A 136 13.38 -2.75 11.17
CA HIS A 136 12.95 -2.65 12.57
C HIS A 136 11.44 -2.80 12.80
N LEU A 137 10.62 -2.49 11.79
CA LEU A 137 9.18 -2.68 11.86
C LEU A 137 8.84 -4.13 11.56
N ALA A 138 9.43 -4.68 10.50
CA ALA A 138 9.27 -6.07 10.12
C ALA A 138 9.72 -7.06 11.22
N ASP A 139 10.83 -6.79 11.91
CA ASP A 139 11.29 -7.60 13.05
C ASP A 139 10.25 -7.64 14.19
N ARG A 140 9.56 -6.52 14.45
CA ARG A 140 8.45 -6.49 15.42
C ARG A 140 7.19 -7.15 14.87
N MET A 141 6.97 -7.06 13.56
CA MET A 141 5.85 -7.71 12.87
C MET A 141 5.98 -9.23 12.86
N HIS A 142 7.20 -9.77 12.74
CA HIS A 142 7.48 -11.21 12.78
C HIS A 142 7.33 -11.80 14.19
N ALA A 143 7.65 -11.05 15.25
CA ALA A 143 7.62 -11.57 16.62
C ALA A 143 6.20 -11.68 17.22
N ASP A 144 5.32 -10.70 16.98
CA ASP A 144 4.02 -10.61 17.66
C ASP A 144 2.80 -10.53 16.72
N GLY A 145 3.02 -10.44 15.39
CA GLY A 145 2.01 -10.14 14.38
C GLY A 145 1.57 -8.67 14.38
N VAL A 146 1.15 -8.15 13.22
CA VAL A 146 0.84 -6.72 13.07
C VAL A 146 -0.55 -6.43 13.60
N THR A 147 -0.62 -5.71 14.71
CA THR A 147 -1.90 -5.30 15.28
C THR A 147 -2.36 -3.99 14.65
N GLY A 148 -3.54 -4.02 14.02
CA GLY A 148 -4.16 -2.88 13.38
C GLY A 148 -5.62 -2.73 13.79
N ARG A 149 -6.13 -1.51 13.68
CA ARG A 149 -7.52 -1.17 13.97
C ARG A 149 -8.29 -1.07 12.66
N ILE A 150 -9.42 -1.78 12.57
CA ILE A 150 -10.31 -1.67 11.41
C ILE A 150 -10.91 -0.27 11.41
N LEU A 151 -10.69 0.47 10.34
CA LEU A 151 -11.32 1.78 10.15
C LEU A 151 -12.65 1.65 9.41
N ALA A 152 -12.71 0.77 8.42
CA ALA A 152 -13.90 0.51 7.63
C ALA A 152 -13.91 -0.90 7.07
N LEU A 153 -15.12 -1.43 6.89
CA LEU A 153 -15.37 -2.67 6.14
C LEU A 153 -16.21 -2.32 4.92
N ARG A 154 -15.72 -2.68 3.73
CA ARG A 154 -16.41 -2.51 2.46
C ARG A 154 -16.42 -3.83 1.73
N GLY A 155 -17.56 -4.51 1.77
CA GLY A 155 -17.62 -5.87 1.30
C GLY A 155 -16.64 -6.76 2.05
N LEU A 156 -15.85 -7.51 1.28
CA LEU A 156 -14.79 -8.36 1.81
C LEU A 156 -13.48 -7.62 2.02
N THR A 157 -13.43 -6.30 1.82
CA THR A 157 -12.22 -5.50 2.05
C THR A 157 -12.28 -4.81 3.40
N ALA A 158 -11.32 -5.11 4.27
CA ALA A 158 -11.08 -4.40 5.51
C ALA A 158 -10.02 -3.33 5.32
N TRP A 159 -10.37 -2.07 5.56
CA TRP A 159 -9.41 -0.98 5.65
C TRP A 159 -8.90 -0.89 7.08
N VAL A 160 -7.60 -1.09 7.26
CA VAL A 160 -6.96 -1.27 8.56
C VAL A 160 -5.88 -0.21 8.74
N PHE A 161 -5.86 0.39 9.92
CA PHE A 161 -4.81 1.28 10.37
C PHE A 161 -3.80 0.56 11.27
N PHE A 162 -2.51 0.74 11.01
CA PHE A 162 -1.40 0.21 11.80
C PHE A 162 -0.68 1.35 12.53
N PRO A 163 -0.97 1.56 13.82
CA PRO A 163 -0.33 2.57 14.65
C PRO A 163 1.20 2.55 14.60
N ALA A 164 1.80 1.36 14.63
CA ALA A 164 3.25 1.19 14.63
C ALA A 164 3.89 1.70 13.32
N ALA A 165 3.20 1.54 12.19
CA ALA A 165 3.67 2.05 10.90
C ALA A 165 3.50 3.57 10.78
N ALA A 166 2.50 4.16 11.44
CA ALA A 166 2.20 5.58 11.35
C ALA A 166 3.34 6.51 11.81
N GLU A 167 4.23 6.01 12.68
CA GLU A 167 5.41 6.72 13.17
C GLU A 167 6.51 6.87 12.11
N HIS A 168 6.67 5.86 11.25
CA HIS A 168 7.81 5.75 10.33
C HIS A 168 7.41 5.89 8.85
N ALA A 169 6.24 5.36 8.48
CA ALA A 169 5.73 5.29 7.13
C ALA A 169 4.21 5.50 7.13
N LEU A 170 3.77 6.74 7.36
CA LEU A 170 2.34 7.09 7.43
C LEU A 170 1.56 6.71 6.16
N ASP A 171 2.22 6.77 5.00
CA ASP A 171 1.68 6.35 3.70
C ASP A 171 1.34 4.84 3.66
N GLU A 172 1.97 4.04 4.52
CA GLU A 172 1.73 2.59 4.66
C GLU A 172 0.88 2.22 5.87
N ALA A 173 0.58 3.20 6.73
CA ALA A 173 -0.14 2.96 7.97
C ALA A 173 -1.61 2.64 7.74
N ILE A 174 -2.18 2.96 6.58
CA ILE A 174 -3.55 2.56 6.21
C ILE A 174 -3.48 1.69 4.95
N ARG A 175 -4.03 0.47 5.04
CA ARG A 175 -4.10 -0.45 3.90
C ARG A 175 -5.43 -1.19 3.86
N GLY A 176 -5.87 -1.54 2.66
CA GLY A 176 -7.03 -2.39 2.42
C GLY A 176 -6.61 -3.85 2.28
N TYR A 177 -7.26 -4.75 3.02
CA TYR A 177 -7.03 -6.19 2.99
C TYR A 177 -8.27 -6.91 2.54
N HIS A 178 -8.12 -7.76 1.52
CA HIS A 178 -9.21 -8.59 1.07
C HIS A 178 -9.31 -9.84 1.95
N LEU A 179 -10.35 -9.91 2.78
CA LEU A 179 -10.58 -10.92 3.80
C LEU A 179 -10.72 -12.34 3.24
N ALA A 180 -10.91 -12.53 1.93
CA ALA A 180 -10.88 -13.85 1.32
C ALA A 180 -9.47 -14.46 1.21
N TYR A 181 -8.43 -13.62 1.25
CA TYR A 181 -7.04 -14.03 1.05
C TYR A 181 -6.17 -13.76 2.28
N THR A 182 -6.60 -12.84 3.16
CA THR A 182 -5.82 -12.45 4.34
C THR A 182 -6.29 -13.21 5.58
N ARG A 183 -5.38 -13.91 6.26
CA ARG A 183 -5.64 -14.48 7.59
C ARG A 183 -5.63 -13.37 8.64
N VAL A 184 -6.80 -13.16 9.25
CA VAL A 184 -7.03 -12.12 10.27
C VAL A 184 -7.53 -12.75 11.55
N VAL A 185 -6.97 -12.33 12.69
CA VAL A 185 -7.43 -12.73 14.02
C VAL A 185 -7.88 -11.50 14.77
N ARG A 186 -9.10 -11.51 15.31
CA ARG A 186 -9.55 -10.43 16.20
C ARG A 186 -8.78 -10.52 17.51
N VAL A 187 -8.26 -9.38 17.98
CA VAL A 187 -7.49 -9.28 19.23
C VAL A 187 -8.04 -8.15 20.10
N GLU A 188 -7.64 -8.13 21.37
CA GLU A 188 -7.91 -7.00 22.25
C GLU A 188 -7.04 -5.78 21.87
N PRO A 189 -7.50 -4.55 22.14
CA PRO A 189 -6.68 -3.36 21.95
C PRO A 189 -5.34 -3.47 22.68
N PRO A 190 -4.22 -3.06 22.07
CA PRO A 190 -2.93 -3.02 22.75
C PRO A 190 -2.97 -2.05 23.93
N SER A 191 -2.35 -2.43 25.06
CA SER A 191 -2.31 -1.62 26.29
C SER A 191 -1.64 -0.25 26.10
N ASN A 192 -0.70 -0.16 25.16
CA ASN A 192 -0.07 1.08 24.70
C ASN A 192 -0.60 1.48 23.32
N GLY A 193 -1.93 1.53 23.19
CA GLY A 193 -2.59 1.88 21.92
C GLY A 193 -2.20 3.27 21.38
N PRO A 194 -2.49 3.54 20.09
CA PRO A 194 -2.27 4.83 19.46
C PRO A 194 -2.92 5.94 20.28
N ILE A 195 -2.28 7.09 20.28
CA ILE A 195 -2.80 8.27 20.98
C ILE A 195 -4.08 8.81 20.35
N ALA A 196 -4.41 8.43 19.10
CA ALA A 196 -5.52 8.99 18.35
C ALA A 196 -5.96 8.12 17.16
N ALA A 197 -7.09 8.50 16.56
CA ALA A 197 -7.51 8.06 15.24
C ALA A 197 -6.46 8.42 14.15
N PRO A 198 -6.46 7.74 12.99
CA PRO A 198 -5.43 7.94 11.97
C PRO A 198 -5.35 9.37 11.43
N GLY A 199 -6.45 10.13 11.46
CA GLY A 199 -6.50 11.53 11.03
C GLY A 199 -5.51 12.42 11.79
N TYR A 200 -5.20 12.11 13.05
CA TYR A 200 -4.16 12.80 13.83
C TYR A 200 -2.81 12.80 13.13
N TYR A 201 -2.36 11.63 12.66
CA TYR A 201 -1.03 11.47 12.08
C TYR A 201 -0.92 12.22 10.75
N TRP A 202 -1.99 12.24 9.97
CA TRP A 202 -2.08 13.01 8.73
C TRP A 202 -2.10 14.53 8.99
N LEU A 203 -2.74 15.01 10.06
CA LEU A 203 -2.67 16.41 10.46
C LEU A 203 -1.27 16.81 10.92
N VAL A 204 -0.58 15.96 11.69
CA VAL A 204 0.83 16.21 12.05
C VAL A 204 1.69 16.35 10.78
N ARG A 205 1.49 15.49 9.77
CA ARG A 205 2.16 15.62 8.46
C ARG A 205 1.81 16.92 7.76
N ALA A 206 0.52 17.27 7.69
CA ALA A 206 0.04 18.49 7.06
C ALA A 206 0.69 19.74 7.70
N GLY A 207 0.65 19.84 9.03
CA GLY A 207 1.27 20.92 9.79
C GLY A 207 2.79 20.99 9.59
N ARG A 208 3.49 19.85 9.58
CA ARG A 208 4.95 19.81 9.33
C ARG A 208 5.30 20.31 7.94
N ARG A 209 4.55 19.90 6.90
CA ARG A 209 4.75 20.34 5.51
C ARG A 209 4.44 21.82 5.35
N MET A 210 3.38 22.31 6.00
CA MET A 210 3.02 23.72 6.02
C MET A 210 4.12 24.60 6.62
N ARG A 211 4.65 24.22 7.80
CA ARG A 211 5.78 24.95 8.42
C ARG A 211 7.03 24.94 7.56
N LYS A 212 7.35 23.81 6.91
CA LYS A 212 8.47 23.73 5.95
C LYS A 212 8.25 24.67 4.76
N ALA A 213 7.05 24.69 4.17
CA ALA A 213 6.70 25.59 3.08
C ALA A 213 6.89 27.06 3.48
N ARG A 214 6.45 27.44 4.69
CA ARG A 214 6.64 28.79 5.24
C ARG A 214 8.12 29.16 5.42
N VAL A 215 8.91 28.28 6.03
CA VAL A 215 10.36 28.52 6.22
C VAL A 215 11.07 28.67 4.87
N LEU A 216 10.71 27.85 3.88
CA LEU A 216 11.25 27.96 2.53
C LEU A 216 10.81 29.25 1.85
N LEU A 217 9.54 29.66 1.99
CA LEU A 217 9.05 30.91 1.43
C LEU A 217 9.79 32.13 2.00
N GLN A 218 10.04 32.16 3.31
CA GLN A 218 10.79 33.24 3.98
C GLN A 218 12.26 33.32 3.53
N LYS A 219 12.83 32.20 3.08
CA LYS A 219 14.23 32.09 2.64
C LYS A 219 14.37 32.11 1.11
N MET A 220 13.27 32.22 0.38
CA MET A 220 13.20 31.94 -1.05
C MET A 220 14.12 32.87 -1.84
N ARG A 221 15.05 32.28 -2.62
CA ARG A 221 15.89 32.98 -3.60
C ARG A 221 15.54 32.55 -5.03
N GLY A 222 14.29 32.78 -5.46
CA GLY A 222 13.84 32.53 -6.86
C GLY A 222 13.72 31.08 -7.32
N THR A 223 14.69 30.21 -7.00
CA THR A 223 14.78 28.81 -7.44
C THR A 223 13.96 27.84 -6.59
N ASP A 224 13.56 28.24 -5.38
CA ASP A 224 12.89 27.36 -4.40
C ASP A 224 11.36 27.28 -4.59
N PHE A 225 10.83 27.95 -5.62
CA PHE A 225 9.40 28.00 -5.90
C PHE A 225 8.76 26.61 -6.11
N PRO A 226 9.34 25.67 -6.91
CA PRO A 226 8.81 24.32 -7.02
C PRO A 226 8.76 23.58 -5.68
N SER A 227 9.79 23.76 -4.85
CA SER A 227 9.87 23.13 -3.53
C SER A 227 8.78 23.63 -2.58
N VAL A 228 8.51 24.94 -2.55
CA VAL A 228 7.40 25.51 -1.75
C VAL A 228 6.06 25.01 -2.24
N ARG A 229 5.84 25.01 -3.56
CA ARG A 229 4.64 24.47 -4.20
C ARG A 229 4.42 23.01 -3.83
N ASP A 230 5.46 22.18 -3.93
CA ASP A 230 5.33 20.75 -3.64
C ASP A 230 5.04 20.48 -2.17
N MET A 231 5.64 21.25 -1.25
CA MET A 231 5.31 21.18 0.17
C MET A 231 3.87 21.63 0.46
N LEU A 232 3.35 22.61 -0.27
CA LEU A 232 1.95 23.05 -0.16
C LEU A 232 0.98 21.98 -0.64
N PHE A 233 1.23 21.38 -1.80
CA PHE A 233 0.44 20.24 -2.26
C PHE A 233 0.46 19.07 -1.27
N ASP A 234 1.63 18.73 -0.74
CA ASP A 234 1.77 17.68 0.28
C ASP A 234 0.96 18.00 1.53
N ALA A 235 0.95 19.28 1.95
CA ALA A 235 0.20 19.72 3.13
C ALA A 235 -1.32 19.63 2.90
N LEU A 236 -1.79 20.06 1.72
CA LEU A 236 -3.21 20.01 1.36
C LEU A 236 -3.71 18.57 1.15
N ASP A 237 -2.92 17.71 0.49
CA ASP A 237 -3.22 16.27 0.35
C ASP A 237 -3.29 15.59 1.73
N ALA A 238 -2.32 15.85 2.60
CA ALA A 238 -2.32 15.31 3.96
C ALA A 238 -3.52 15.83 4.79
N ALA A 239 -3.90 17.09 4.65
CA ALA A 239 -5.09 17.64 5.31
C ALA A 239 -6.38 16.96 4.82
N ALA A 240 -6.51 16.72 3.52
CA ALA A 240 -7.64 15.97 2.98
C ALA A 240 -7.65 14.52 3.49
N LYS A 241 -6.50 13.83 3.45
CA LYS A 241 -6.36 12.48 4.00
C LYS A 241 -6.68 12.40 5.48
N ALA A 242 -6.38 13.44 6.26
CA ALA A 242 -6.79 13.52 7.65
C ALA A 242 -8.31 13.53 7.80
N TRP A 243 -9.00 14.36 7.01
CA TRP A 243 -10.45 14.39 7.00
C TRP A 243 -11.04 13.04 6.60
N TRP A 244 -10.55 12.46 5.50
CA TRP A 244 -11.00 11.14 5.05
C TRP A 244 -10.76 10.08 6.13
N ALA A 245 -9.59 10.06 6.77
CA ALA A 245 -9.28 9.05 7.76
C ALA A 245 -10.09 9.17 9.06
N SER A 246 -10.49 10.38 9.44
CA SER A 246 -11.31 10.62 10.65
C SER A 246 -12.80 10.43 10.37
N PHE A 247 -13.31 10.97 9.26
CA PHE A 247 -14.75 11.10 9.04
C PHE A 247 -15.31 10.20 7.94
N ALA A 248 -14.45 9.62 7.09
CA ALA A 248 -14.86 8.78 5.97
C ALA A 248 -13.82 7.69 5.61
N PRO A 249 -13.29 6.91 6.58
CA PRO A 249 -12.06 6.12 6.41
C PRO A 249 -12.16 4.95 5.43
N GLY A 250 -13.37 4.59 5.00
CA GLY A 250 -13.58 3.55 4.00
C GLY A 250 -13.61 4.08 2.57
N GLU A 251 -13.62 5.40 2.37
CA GLU A 251 -13.90 5.94 1.05
C GLU A 251 -12.87 5.50 0.01
N ALA A 252 -13.38 4.97 -1.11
CA ALA A 252 -12.59 4.34 -2.14
C ALA A 252 -11.68 5.29 -2.95
N PRO A 253 -11.87 6.62 -2.98
CA PRO A 253 -11.06 7.42 -3.86
C PRO A 253 -9.73 7.84 -3.22
N VAL A 254 -9.48 7.48 -1.95
CA VAL A 254 -8.23 7.81 -1.27
C VAL A 254 -7.14 6.79 -1.56
N ALA A 255 -6.20 7.18 -2.41
CA ALA A 255 -4.92 6.53 -2.58
C ALA A 255 -3.96 6.95 -1.44
N TRP A 256 -3.99 6.22 -0.32
CA TRP A 256 -3.14 6.49 0.84
C TRP A 256 -1.64 6.64 0.54
N PRO A 257 -1.00 5.76 -0.25
CA PRO A 257 0.44 5.86 -0.51
C PRO A 257 0.82 6.93 -1.53
N HIS A 258 -0.13 7.46 -2.29
CA HIS A 258 0.16 8.39 -3.38
C HIS A 258 -0.29 9.80 -3.04
N ARG A 259 0.54 10.79 -3.37
CA ARG A 259 0.12 12.19 -3.38
C ARG A 259 -0.79 12.40 -4.58
N MET A 260 -2.05 12.77 -4.36
CA MET A 260 -2.98 13.03 -5.46
C MET A 260 -3.83 14.26 -5.18
N PRO A 261 -3.75 15.32 -6.02
CA PRO A 261 -4.65 16.47 -5.92
C PRO A 261 -6.14 16.08 -5.94
N GLY A 262 -6.46 14.95 -6.59
CA GLY A 262 -7.80 14.35 -6.63
C GLY A 262 -8.48 14.22 -5.27
N HIS A 263 -7.74 13.86 -4.22
CA HIS A 263 -8.30 13.69 -2.86
C HIS A 263 -8.91 14.98 -2.31
N VAL A 264 -8.34 16.15 -2.66
CA VAL A 264 -8.86 17.45 -2.23
C VAL A 264 -10.10 17.81 -3.06
N TYR A 265 -10.11 17.48 -4.35
CA TYR A 265 -11.27 17.75 -5.22
C TYR A 265 -12.51 16.99 -4.80
N GLU A 266 -12.35 15.74 -4.39
CA GLU A 266 -13.45 14.88 -3.96
C GLU A 266 -14.08 15.29 -2.64
N LEU A 267 -13.38 16.09 -1.82
CA LEU A 267 -13.98 16.68 -0.61
C LEU A 267 -15.16 17.58 -0.94
N GLY A 268 -15.17 18.26 -2.09
CA GLY A 268 -16.22 19.21 -2.46
C GLY A 268 -17.62 18.59 -2.55
N GLY A 269 -17.70 17.27 -2.75
CA GLY A 269 -18.98 16.53 -2.77
C GLY A 269 -19.30 15.80 -1.46
N THR A 270 -18.39 15.81 -0.47
CA THR A 270 -18.45 14.86 0.65
C THR A 270 -18.26 15.52 2.02
N ALA A 271 -17.38 16.50 2.12
CA ALA A 271 -17.09 17.19 3.37
C ALA A 271 -17.92 18.48 3.53
N PRO A 272 -18.17 18.94 4.77
CA PRO A 272 -18.79 20.25 5.00
C PRO A 272 -18.05 21.38 4.28
N ALA A 273 -18.77 22.36 3.74
CA ALA A 273 -18.20 23.47 2.98
C ALA A 273 -17.11 24.24 3.75
N GLU A 274 -17.28 24.39 5.07
CA GLU A 274 -16.29 25.03 5.95
C GLU A 274 -14.93 24.31 6.00
N VAL A 275 -14.88 23.02 5.65
CA VAL A 275 -13.64 22.23 5.52
C VAL A 275 -13.19 22.16 4.07
N ALA A 276 -14.12 21.84 3.15
CA ALA A 276 -13.81 21.59 1.75
C ALA A 276 -13.39 22.86 1.01
N ASP A 277 -14.13 23.97 1.14
CA ASP A 277 -13.93 25.17 0.32
C ASP A 277 -12.55 25.81 0.53
N PRO A 278 -12.03 25.96 1.76
CA PRO A 278 -10.68 26.49 1.96
C PRO A 278 -9.59 25.61 1.34
N LEU A 279 -9.70 24.28 1.44
CA LEU A 279 -8.73 23.35 0.84
C LEU A 279 -8.80 23.38 -0.69
N LEU A 280 -10.00 23.35 -1.26
CA LEU A 280 -10.23 23.46 -2.71
C LEU A 280 -9.70 24.78 -3.28
N LYS A 281 -9.98 25.89 -2.59
CA LYS A 281 -9.52 27.22 -2.98
C LYS A 281 -8.00 27.31 -2.96
N SER A 282 -7.36 26.78 -1.92
CA SER A 282 -5.90 26.70 -1.84
C SER A 282 -5.32 25.81 -2.94
N MET A 283 -5.90 24.63 -3.16
CA MET A 283 -5.45 23.68 -4.20
C MET A 283 -5.48 24.31 -5.60
N ARG A 284 -6.63 24.89 -6.00
CA ARG A 284 -6.76 25.57 -7.30
C ARG A 284 -5.75 26.70 -7.46
N ARG A 285 -5.46 27.44 -6.40
CA ARG A 285 -4.46 28.52 -6.43
C ARG A 285 -3.04 28.01 -6.60
N VAL A 286 -2.67 26.93 -5.91
CA VAL A 286 -1.37 26.26 -6.11
C VAL A 286 -1.23 25.74 -7.56
N GLU A 287 -2.29 25.19 -8.13
CA GLU A 287 -2.29 24.72 -9.52
C GLU A 287 -2.21 25.85 -10.54
N MET A 288 -2.94 26.96 -10.36
CA MET A 288 -2.82 28.14 -11.22
C MET A 288 -1.38 28.68 -11.24
N LEU A 289 -0.71 28.65 -10.08
CA LEU A 289 0.70 28.98 -9.94
C LEU A 289 1.65 27.94 -10.59
N SER A 290 1.16 26.72 -10.84
CA SER A 290 1.89 25.64 -11.53
C SER A 290 1.84 25.77 -13.06
N GLY A 291 0.78 26.36 -13.60
CA GLY A 291 0.60 26.63 -15.04
C GLY A 291 1.57 27.69 -15.61
N TRP A 292 2.35 28.37 -14.75
CA TRP A 292 3.36 29.37 -15.13
C TRP A 292 4.65 28.80 -15.76
N ARG A 293 4.68 27.53 -16.20
CA ARG A 293 5.86 26.90 -16.80
C ARG A 293 5.57 26.15 -18.11
N GLY A 294 5.14 26.91 -19.11
CA GLY A 294 5.43 26.59 -20.51
C GLY A 294 6.55 27.50 -21.03
N GLY A 295 7.82 27.22 -20.67
CA GLY A 295 8.97 27.69 -21.45
C GLY A 295 9.78 28.93 -20.98
N GLN A 296 9.50 29.58 -19.84
CA GLN A 296 10.36 30.68 -19.36
C GLN A 296 11.32 30.25 -18.26
N ARG A 297 12.62 30.53 -18.47
CA ARG A 297 13.68 30.39 -17.46
C ARG A 297 13.30 31.19 -16.21
N ILE A 298 13.60 30.61 -15.04
CA ILE A 298 13.33 31.09 -13.69
C ILE A 298 14.24 32.28 -13.32
N THR A 299 14.40 33.25 -14.22
CA THR A 299 15.22 34.46 -13.99
C THR A 299 14.38 35.70 -13.77
N ASP A 300 13.10 35.68 -14.14
CA ASP A 300 12.16 36.78 -13.92
C ASP A 300 11.20 36.41 -12.79
N PHE A 301 11.70 36.51 -11.56
CA PHE A 301 10.93 36.24 -10.35
C PHE A 301 9.88 37.34 -10.15
N ASP A 302 8.61 37.04 -10.42
CA ASP A 302 7.49 37.95 -10.22
C ASP A 302 7.11 38.07 -8.72
N PRO A 303 7.25 39.26 -8.09
CA PRO A 303 6.80 39.50 -6.70
C PRO A 303 5.32 39.19 -6.48
N SER A 304 4.49 39.23 -7.52
CA SER A 304 3.07 38.88 -7.42
C SER A 304 2.86 37.40 -7.09
N GLY A 305 3.72 36.51 -7.59
CA GLY A 305 3.68 35.07 -7.30
C GLY A 305 4.00 34.75 -5.84
N LEU A 306 4.92 35.49 -5.22
CA LEU A 306 5.20 35.40 -3.78
C LEU A 306 4.00 35.80 -2.93
N LEU A 307 3.35 36.91 -3.27
CA LEU A 307 2.16 37.37 -2.57
C LEU A 307 1.02 36.34 -2.69
N GLN A 308 0.83 35.76 -3.88
CA GLN A 308 -0.15 34.68 -4.07
C GLN A 308 0.18 33.44 -3.24
N LEU A 309 1.45 33.03 -3.16
CA LEU A 309 1.86 31.92 -2.28
C LEU A 309 1.64 32.21 -0.80
N ALA A 310 1.90 33.44 -0.34
CA ALA A 310 1.63 33.85 1.03
C ALA A 310 0.13 33.78 1.35
N VAL A 311 -0.71 34.25 0.44
CA VAL A 311 -2.18 34.16 0.58
C VAL A 311 -2.65 32.70 0.56
N VAL A 312 -2.04 31.83 -0.26
CA VAL A 312 -2.34 30.39 -0.27
C VAL A 312 -1.98 29.75 1.07
N LEU A 313 -0.80 30.05 1.62
CA LEU A 313 -0.38 29.55 2.93
C LEU A 313 -1.39 29.94 4.01
N GLU A 314 -1.82 31.20 4.04
CA GLU A 314 -2.79 31.69 5.03
C GLU A 314 -4.13 30.95 4.94
N VAL A 315 -4.69 30.80 3.72
CA VAL A 315 -5.96 30.09 3.52
C VAL A 315 -5.82 28.61 3.88
N ALA A 316 -4.71 27.97 3.51
CA ALA A 316 -4.45 26.57 3.83
C ALA A 316 -4.26 26.35 5.34
N GLU A 317 -3.64 27.28 6.06
CA GLU A 317 -3.49 27.20 7.51
C GLU A 317 -4.79 27.35 8.26
N GLN A 318 -5.68 28.24 7.81
CA GLN A 318 -7.03 28.34 8.36
C GLN A 318 -7.77 27.02 8.20
N ALA A 319 -7.65 26.39 7.03
CA ALA A 319 -8.25 25.09 6.74
C ALA A 319 -7.71 23.98 7.67
N ILE A 320 -6.39 23.90 7.80
CA ILE A 320 -5.73 22.92 8.67
C ILE A 320 -6.11 23.16 10.14
N THR A 321 -6.09 24.40 10.60
CA THR A 321 -6.48 24.75 11.99
C THR A 321 -7.92 24.32 12.28
N ARG A 322 -8.83 24.53 11.32
CA ARG A 322 -10.21 24.07 11.47
C ARG A 322 -10.30 22.54 11.57
N LEU A 323 -9.53 21.82 10.77
CA LEU A 323 -9.45 20.36 10.88
C LEU A 323 -8.85 19.90 12.20
N GLU A 324 -7.82 20.58 12.71
CA GLU A 324 -7.24 20.31 14.04
C GLU A 324 -8.32 20.41 15.13
N GLU A 325 -9.17 21.44 15.11
CA GLU A 325 -10.27 21.59 16.05
C GLU A 325 -11.30 20.45 15.95
N LEU A 326 -11.63 20.01 14.74
CA LEU A 326 -12.59 18.95 14.49
C LEU A 326 -12.07 17.57 14.92
N VAL A 327 -10.77 17.31 14.74
CA VAL A 327 -10.13 16.02 15.07
C VAL A 327 -9.65 15.98 16.53
N ALA A 328 -9.42 17.12 17.20
CA ALA A 328 -8.95 17.16 18.58
C ALA A 328 -9.77 16.32 19.58
N PRO A 329 -11.11 16.22 19.48
CA PRO A 329 -11.89 15.33 20.34
C PRO A 329 -11.60 13.84 20.14
N GLU A 330 -11.10 13.42 18.98
CA GLU A 330 -10.75 12.02 18.68
C GLU A 330 -9.38 11.60 19.23
N VAL A 331 -8.61 12.56 19.76
CA VAL A 331 -7.31 12.28 20.39
C VAL A 331 -7.56 11.79 21.82
N ASP A 332 -7.14 10.57 22.10
CA ASP A 332 -7.28 9.94 23.41
C ASP A 332 -6.06 10.25 24.28
N LEU A 333 -5.99 11.46 24.81
CA LEU A 333 -4.92 11.94 25.69
C LEU A 333 -5.49 12.59 26.96
N ALA A 334 -5.23 12.01 28.13
CA ALA A 334 -5.75 12.52 29.40
C ALA A 334 -4.73 13.37 30.16
N VAL A 335 -5.22 14.23 31.06
CA VAL A 335 -4.36 14.85 32.08
C VAL A 335 -3.77 13.75 32.97
N GLY A 336 -2.47 13.81 33.21
CA GLY A 336 -1.69 12.79 33.91
C GLY A 336 -1.09 11.71 33.01
N ASP A 337 -1.45 11.65 31.72
CA ASP A 337 -0.78 10.74 30.79
C ASP A 337 0.67 11.19 30.58
N ARG A 338 1.57 10.21 30.50
CA ARG A 338 2.98 10.40 30.18
C ARG A 338 3.19 10.19 28.70
N VAL A 339 3.73 11.20 28.03
CA VAL A 339 4.00 11.21 26.60
C VAL A 339 5.49 11.36 26.29
N LEU A 340 5.89 10.93 25.11
CA LEU A 340 7.18 11.18 24.49
C LEU A 340 6.98 12.19 23.36
N LEU A 341 7.74 13.28 23.41
CA LEU A 341 7.79 14.28 22.36
C LEU A 341 8.66 13.80 21.18
N HIS A 342 8.50 14.42 20.01
CA HIS A 342 9.29 14.07 18.80
C HIS A 342 10.82 14.20 19.00
N ASP A 343 11.26 15.06 19.91
CA ASP A 343 12.68 15.23 20.29
C ASP A 343 13.17 14.18 21.31
N GLY A 344 12.34 13.20 21.64
CA GLY A 344 12.63 12.14 22.61
C GLY A 344 12.51 12.57 24.06
N VAL A 345 12.02 13.79 24.34
CA VAL A 345 11.86 14.28 25.71
C VAL A 345 10.54 13.73 26.29
N PRO A 346 10.58 13.01 27.43
CA PRO A 346 9.37 12.57 28.10
C PRO A 346 8.70 13.74 28.83
N ALA A 347 7.37 13.78 28.83
CA ALA A 347 6.59 14.82 29.49
C ALA A 347 5.29 14.27 30.09
N TYR A 348 4.73 14.97 31.07
CA TYR A 348 3.40 14.70 31.61
C TYR A 348 2.40 15.75 31.12
N VAL A 349 1.21 15.31 30.73
CA VAL A 349 0.13 16.23 30.36
C VAL A 349 -0.46 16.81 31.65
N THR A 350 -0.23 18.11 31.90
CA THR A 350 -0.76 18.79 33.10
C THR A 350 -2.08 19.51 32.81
N LYS A 351 -2.28 19.99 31.58
CA LYS A 351 -3.56 20.55 31.12
C LYS A 351 -3.84 20.17 29.67
N ARG A 352 -5.13 19.98 29.36
CA ARG A 352 -5.65 19.77 28.01
C ARG A 352 -6.85 20.67 27.76
N GLY A 353 -6.79 21.49 26.71
CA GLY A 353 -7.87 22.37 26.28
C GLY A 353 -8.00 22.39 24.76
N GLY A 354 -8.92 21.59 24.21
CA GLY A 354 -9.08 21.44 22.76
C GLY A 354 -7.77 20.98 22.10
N VAL A 355 -7.23 21.83 21.23
CA VAL A 355 -5.94 21.61 20.54
C VAL A 355 -4.70 21.94 21.40
N HIS A 356 -4.87 22.63 22.52
CA HIS A 356 -3.78 23.13 23.36
C HIS A 356 -3.45 22.19 24.51
N LEU A 357 -2.16 22.06 24.81
CA LEU A 357 -1.61 21.25 25.88
C LEU A 357 -0.64 22.06 26.73
N GLU A 358 -0.64 21.79 28.03
CA GLU A 358 0.45 22.15 28.94
C GLU A 358 1.15 20.85 29.35
N LEU A 359 2.47 20.82 29.18
CA LEU A 359 3.31 19.66 29.42
C LEU A 359 4.34 19.98 30.51
N ASP A 360 4.49 19.10 31.49
CA ASP A 360 5.55 19.14 32.49
C ASP A 360 6.71 18.24 32.05
N LEU A 361 7.90 18.85 31.86
CA LEU A 361 9.13 18.17 31.45
C LEU A 361 9.97 17.70 32.66
N GLY A 362 9.53 18.00 33.88
CA GLY A 362 10.29 17.84 35.12
C GLY A 362 11.20 19.03 35.44
N GLN A 363 11.74 19.04 36.66
CA GLN A 363 12.66 20.10 37.16
C GLN A 363 12.14 21.54 36.92
N ASP A 364 10.88 21.79 37.26
CA ASP A 364 10.19 23.09 37.14
C ASP A 364 10.05 23.63 35.69
N ALA A 365 10.29 22.80 34.67
CA ALA A 365 10.13 23.18 33.28
C ALA A 365 8.75 22.77 32.74
N THR A 366 7.95 23.77 32.34
CA THR A 366 6.69 23.55 31.61
C THR A 366 6.83 23.99 30.16
N ARG A 367 6.10 23.31 29.26
CA ARG A 367 6.05 23.61 27.83
C ARG A 367 4.60 23.68 27.38
N GLU A 368 4.24 24.79 26.75
CA GLU A 368 3.00 24.88 25.97
C GLU A 368 3.20 24.18 24.63
N ALA A 369 2.22 23.35 24.24
CA ALA A 369 2.23 22.60 23.00
C ALA A 369 0.85 22.60 22.32
N ARG A 370 0.82 22.23 21.04
CA ARG A 370 -0.42 21.96 20.29
C ARG A 370 -0.41 20.52 19.80
N LEU A 371 -1.54 19.82 19.91
CA LEU A 371 -1.69 18.39 19.63
C LEU A 371 -1.07 17.94 18.30
N PHE A 372 -1.29 18.71 17.24
CA PHE A 372 -0.91 18.34 15.88
C PHE A 372 0.36 19.03 15.39
N HIS A 373 1.01 19.83 16.24
CA HIS A 373 2.25 20.50 15.85
C HIS A 373 3.43 19.54 15.91
N ASP A 374 3.56 18.79 16.99
CA ASP A 374 4.62 17.81 17.17
C ASP A 374 4.00 16.42 17.37
N TYR A 375 4.72 15.40 16.90
CA TYR A 375 4.31 14.02 17.16
C TYR A 375 4.38 13.72 18.65
N LEU A 376 3.30 13.16 19.19
CA LEU A 376 3.20 12.71 20.57
C LEU A 376 2.99 11.20 20.59
N GLN A 377 3.64 10.51 21.53
CA GLN A 377 3.44 9.09 21.77
C GLN A 377 3.17 8.85 23.24
N ILE A 378 2.12 8.12 23.61
CA ILE A 378 1.87 7.77 25.01
C ILE A 378 2.84 6.65 25.41
N ILE A 379 3.56 6.87 26.50
CA ILE A 379 4.48 5.90 27.10
C ILE A 379 3.97 5.35 28.44
N ALA A 380 3.03 6.04 29.09
CA ALA A 380 2.26 5.50 30.22
C ALA A 380 0.93 6.26 30.41
N ARG A 381 -0.13 5.55 30.82
CA ARG A 381 -1.44 6.14 31.12
C ARG A 381 -1.57 6.52 32.59
N ALA A 382 -2.37 7.53 32.90
CA ALA A 382 -2.62 8.02 34.26
C ALA A 382 -3.20 6.96 35.23
N HIS A 383 -3.78 5.86 34.71
CA HIS A 383 -4.52 4.86 35.49
C HIS A 383 -3.78 3.55 35.82
N ASP A 384 -2.49 3.41 35.52
CA ASP A 384 -1.75 2.19 35.86
C ASP A 384 -1.25 2.21 37.34
N LYS A 385 -2.21 2.19 38.28
CA LYS A 385 -1.98 2.11 39.73
C LYS A 385 -1.66 0.69 40.23
N THR A 386 -1.46 -0.29 39.35
CA THR A 386 -0.94 -1.60 39.76
C THR A 386 0.58 -1.61 39.66
N GLY A 387 1.21 -1.29 40.78
CA GLY A 387 2.67 -1.23 40.91
C GLY A 387 3.35 -2.48 40.37
N ARG A 388 4.01 -2.31 39.22
CA ARG A 388 5.22 -3.03 38.86
C ARG A 388 5.99 -2.11 37.92
N GLU A 389 6.89 -1.31 38.50
CA GLU A 389 8.01 -0.74 37.78
C GLU A 389 8.80 -1.90 37.14
N ARG A 390 8.44 -2.27 35.91
CA ARG A 390 9.37 -2.97 35.03
C ARG A 390 10.29 -1.89 34.51
N GLY A 391 11.45 -1.77 35.15
CA GLY A 391 12.56 -0.99 34.63
C GLY A 391 12.74 -1.31 33.15
N HIS A 392 12.79 -0.26 32.33
CA HIS A 392 13.23 -0.32 30.95
C HIS A 392 14.59 -1.03 30.91
N ARG A 393 14.60 -2.31 30.58
CA ARG A 393 15.76 -2.95 29.96
C ARG A 393 15.75 -2.52 28.51
N ALA A 394 16.79 -1.76 28.14
CA ALA A 394 17.20 -1.59 26.77
C ALA A 394 17.23 -2.94 26.04
N SER A 395 16.61 -2.97 24.86
CA SER A 395 16.94 -3.84 23.72
C SER A 395 17.68 -5.15 24.04
N ASN A 396 16.97 -6.16 24.53
CA ASN A 396 17.31 -7.53 24.17
C ASN A 396 16.46 -7.87 22.95
N ILE A 397 17.06 -7.85 21.76
CA ILE A 397 16.56 -8.60 20.62
C ILE A 397 16.41 -10.04 21.13
N ASN A 398 15.19 -10.56 21.21
CA ASN A 398 14.97 -11.93 21.65
C ASN A 398 15.83 -12.86 20.77
N ARG A 399 16.71 -13.62 21.42
CA ARG A 399 17.45 -14.68 20.75
C ARG A 399 16.42 -15.69 20.22
N PRO A 400 16.50 -16.13 18.95
CA PRO A 400 15.57 -17.12 18.41
C PRO A 400 15.50 -18.35 19.29
N THR A 401 14.35 -19.02 19.28
CA THR A 401 14.14 -20.31 19.94
C THR A 401 14.30 -21.44 18.91
N VAL A 402 14.45 -22.69 19.40
CA VAL A 402 14.47 -23.87 18.54
C VAL A 402 13.16 -24.02 17.76
N ALA A 403 12.03 -23.59 18.34
CA ALA A 403 10.72 -23.63 17.70
C ALA A 403 10.66 -22.68 16.49
N ASP A 404 11.23 -21.48 16.61
CA ASP A 404 11.27 -20.50 15.50
C ASP A 404 12.06 -21.06 14.30
N ILE A 405 13.16 -21.78 14.56
CA ILE A 405 13.97 -22.43 13.52
C ILE A 405 13.25 -23.62 12.90
N GLN A 406 12.53 -24.41 13.71
CA GLN A 406 11.71 -25.52 13.21
C GLN A 406 10.60 -25.06 12.27
N GLU A 407 9.95 -23.94 12.61
CA GLU A 407 8.92 -23.31 11.78
C GLU A 407 9.52 -22.79 10.47
N ALA A 408 10.61 -22.03 10.53
CA ALA A 408 11.26 -21.52 9.33
C ALA A 408 11.76 -22.63 8.38
N ILE A 409 12.28 -23.75 8.90
CA ILE A 409 12.64 -24.92 8.09
C ILE A 409 11.39 -25.54 7.44
N ALA A 410 10.25 -25.60 8.14
CA ALA A 410 9.01 -26.12 7.58
C ALA A 410 8.48 -25.23 6.44
N ASP A 411 8.57 -23.91 6.61
CA ASP A 411 8.21 -22.94 5.57
C ASP A 411 9.11 -23.09 4.34
N TRP A 412 10.42 -23.28 4.54
CA TRP A 412 11.34 -23.57 3.43
C TRP A 412 11.01 -24.89 2.73
N GLU A 413 10.70 -25.96 3.49
CA GLU A 413 10.28 -27.25 2.91
C GLU A 413 9.00 -27.13 2.07
N GLU A 414 8.05 -26.27 2.48
CA GLU A 414 6.83 -25.95 1.74
C GLU A 414 7.13 -25.16 0.46
N ALA A 415 7.91 -24.07 0.56
CA ALA A 415 8.37 -23.28 -0.59
C ALA A 415 9.07 -24.16 -1.65
N VAL A 416 9.97 -25.04 -1.22
CA VAL A 416 10.63 -26.01 -2.12
C VAL A 416 9.62 -26.94 -2.80
N SER A 417 8.54 -27.33 -2.11
CA SER A 417 7.48 -28.13 -2.74
C SER A 417 6.72 -27.38 -3.83
N TRP A 418 6.55 -26.06 -3.71
CA TRP A 418 5.93 -25.23 -4.74
C TRP A 418 6.86 -25.03 -5.92
N ILE A 419 8.14 -24.76 -5.65
CA ILE A 419 9.21 -24.66 -6.66
C ILE A 419 9.31 -25.94 -7.50
N GLU A 420 9.29 -27.13 -6.87
CA GLU A 420 9.33 -28.43 -7.57
C GLU A 420 8.15 -28.64 -8.52
N LYS A 421 6.99 -28.06 -8.22
CA LYS A 421 5.77 -28.20 -9.03
C LYS A 421 5.72 -27.22 -10.20
N GLY A 422 6.53 -26.16 -10.18
CA GLY A 422 6.52 -25.10 -11.19
C GLY A 422 5.27 -24.22 -11.17
N TRP A 423 4.62 -24.07 -10.01
CA TRP A 423 3.27 -23.51 -9.89
C TRP A 423 3.20 -22.00 -9.67
N ASP A 424 4.30 -21.28 -9.83
CA ASP A 424 4.45 -19.97 -9.20
C ASP A 424 4.82 -18.85 -10.20
N CYS A 425 4.61 -17.57 -9.85
CA CYS A 425 5.07 -16.42 -10.65
C CYS A 425 6.43 -15.87 -10.15
N ILE A 426 7.06 -14.91 -10.85
CA ILE A 426 8.42 -14.45 -10.48
C ILE A 426 8.44 -13.74 -9.11
N GLU A 427 7.40 -12.98 -8.80
CA GLU A 427 7.24 -12.30 -7.51
C GLU A 427 7.08 -13.30 -6.36
N GLU A 428 6.34 -14.37 -6.58
CA GLU A 428 6.16 -15.44 -5.60
C GLU A 428 7.43 -16.30 -5.49
N TYR A 429 8.14 -16.60 -6.60
CA TYR A 429 9.42 -17.32 -6.57
C TYR A 429 10.49 -16.58 -5.77
N GLN A 430 10.55 -15.25 -5.90
CA GLN A 430 11.40 -14.41 -5.07
C GLN A 430 11.05 -14.52 -3.59
N SER A 431 9.76 -14.55 -3.27
CA SER A 431 9.27 -14.74 -1.90
C SER A 431 9.64 -16.13 -1.37
N ASP A 432 9.49 -17.18 -2.17
CA ASP A 432 9.82 -18.56 -1.82
C ASP A 432 11.32 -18.73 -1.56
N VAL A 433 12.19 -18.16 -2.39
CA VAL A 433 13.65 -18.15 -2.12
C VAL A 433 13.98 -17.30 -0.88
N GLY A 434 13.21 -16.25 -0.61
CA GLY A 434 13.31 -15.45 0.61
C GLY A 434 13.09 -16.25 1.90
N CYS A 435 12.29 -17.32 1.88
CA CYS A 435 12.14 -18.22 3.03
C CYS A 435 13.49 -18.84 3.46
N ARG A 436 14.40 -19.11 2.52
CA ARG A 436 15.74 -19.64 2.85
C ARG A 436 16.61 -18.59 3.54
N GLU A 437 16.49 -17.32 3.17
CA GLU A 437 17.18 -16.21 3.84
C GLU A 437 16.75 -16.12 5.31
N VAL A 438 15.45 -16.24 5.59
CA VAL A 438 14.91 -16.26 6.96
C VAL A 438 15.53 -17.38 7.79
N VAL A 439 15.71 -18.58 7.20
CA VAL A 439 16.39 -19.70 7.87
C VAL A 439 17.84 -19.35 8.21
N ASP A 440 18.61 -18.79 7.26
CA ASP A 440 20.01 -18.39 7.51
C ASP A 440 20.11 -17.38 8.66
N ASP A 441 19.25 -16.35 8.66
CA ASP A 441 19.28 -15.26 9.64
C ASP A 441 18.93 -15.75 11.04
N LEU A 442 17.93 -16.64 11.15
CA LEU A 442 17.55 -17.25 12.42
C LEU A 442 18.65 -18.15 12.96
N ILE A 443 19.31 -18.93 12.11
CA ILE A 443 20.42 -19.80 12.50
C ILE A 443 21.62 -18.97 12.98
N GLU A 444 21.99 -17.91 12.25
CA GLU A 444 23.08 -17.01 12.65
C GLU A 444 22.79 -16.39 14.03
N ARG A 445 21.58 -15.84 14.23
CA ARG A 445 21.15 -15.25 15.50
C ARG A 445 21.00 -16.27 16.63
N PHE A 446 20.74 -17.54 16.32
CA PHE A 446 20.65 -18.62 17.30
C PHE A 446 22.02 -19.01 17.87
N GLY A 447 23.10 -18.77 17.12
CA GLY A 447 24.47 -19.16 17.49
C GLY A 447 25.20 -19.96 16.41
N GLY A 448 24.64 -20.03 15.20
CA GLY A 448 25.18 -20.76 14.05
C GLY A 448 24.73 -22.22 13.99
N GLU A 449 24.97 -22.86 12.83
CA GLU A 449 24.57 -24.24 12.55
C GLU A 449 25.11 -25.26 13.58
N SER A 450 26.30 -25.02 14.13
CA SER A 450 26.95 -25.90 15.12
C SER A 450 26.18 -26.00 16.45
N THR A 451 25.19 -25.14 16.67
CA THR A 451 24.33 -25.13 17.86
C THR A 451 22.98 -25.80 17.65
N LEU A 452 22.68 -26.24 16.42
CA LEU A 452 21.43 -26.91 16.08
C LEU A 452 21.51 -28.42 16.35
N ALA A 453 20.37 -29.02 16.65
CA ALA A 453 20.26 -30.48 16.70
C ALA A 453 20.46 -31.09 15.30
N ASP A 454 21.13 -32.24 15.23
CA ASP A 454 21.44 -32.96 13.98
C ASP A 454 20.19 -33.20 13.11
N GLU A 455 19.04 -33.40 13.74
CA GLU A 455 17.76 -33.60 13.06
C GLU A 455 17.33 -32.38 12.23
N LEU A 456 17.51 -31.16 12.75
CA LEU A 456 17.15 -29.92 12.05
C LEU A 456 18.11 -29.65 10.91
N LEU A 457 19.41 -29.89 11.13
CA LEU A 457 20.43 -29.80 10.09
C LEU A 457 20.14 -30.78 8.94
N LEU A 458 19.69 -32.00 9.26
CA LEU A 458 19.34 -32.99 8.25
C LEU A 458 18.10 -32.59 7.44
N ARG A 459 17.08 -32.01 8.08
CA ARG A 459 15.90 -31.48 7.39
C ARG A 459 16.26 -30.34 6.45
N LEU A 460 17.02 -29.37 6.93
CA LEU A 460 17.48 -28.24 6.12
C LEU A 460 18.29 -28.72 4.90
N LYS A 461 19.26 -29.64 5.09
CA LYS A 461 20.04 -30.22 4.00
C LYS A 461 19.17 -30.90 2.94
N ARG A 462 18.15 -31.66 3.36
CA ARG A 462 17.21 -32.31 2.42
C ARG A 462 16.39 -31.29 1.63
N ALA A 463 15.93 -30.22 2.27
CA ALA A 463 15.22 -29.15 1.60
C ALA A 463 16.13 -28.44 0.57
N ASP A 464 17.37 -28.14 0.95
CA ASP A 464 18.37 -27.53 0.06
C ASP A 464 18.74 -28.43 -1.13
N GLU A 465 18.87 -29.74 -0.92
CA GLU A 465 19.12 -30.72 -1.99
C GLU A 465 17.94 -30.77 -2.99
N ARG A 466 16.71 -30.77 -2.47
CA ARG A 466 15.49 -30.72 -3.29
C ARG A 466 15.40 -29.44 -4.10
N PHE A 467 15.66 -28.29 -3.45
CA PHE A 467 15.72 -27.00 -4.13
C PHE A 467 16.72 -27.01 -5.29
N ARG A 468 17.95 -27.48 -5.05
CA ARG A 468 18.99 -27.56 -6.10
C ARG A 468 18.62 -28.52 -7.22
N ALA A 469 17.90 -29.60 -6.92
CA ALA A 469 17.43 -30.55 -7.94
C ALA A 469 16.31 -29.96 -8.82
N ALA A 470 15.46 -29.10 -8.24
CA ALA A 470 14.36 -28.44 -8.92
C ALA A 470 14.76 -27.17 -9.69
N THR A 471 15.96 -26.65 -9.45
CA THR A 471 16.44 -25.38 -10.01
C THR A 471 17.72 -25.57 -10.81
N LYS A 472 18.17 -24.49 -11.44
CA LYS A 472 19.41 -24.38 -12.20
C LYS A 472 20.15 -23.13 -11.74
N GLU A 473 21.45 -23.28 -11.53
CA GLU A 473 22.33 -22.16 -11.22
C GLU A 473 22.41 -21.17 -12.40
N ALA A 474 22.41 -19.88 -12.08
CA ALA A 474 22.42 -18.73 -12.97
C ALA A 474 23.53 -17.77 -12.56
N ARG A 475 24.02 -16.97 -13.51
CA ARG A 475 25.12 -16.01 -13.26
C ARG A 475 24.69 -14.69 -12.62
N ILE A 476 23.39 -14.44 -12.56
CA ILE A 476 22.79 -13.18 -12.11
C ILE A 476 21.76 -13.48 -11.01
N SER A 477 21.67 -12.62 -10.00
CA SER A 477 20.76 -12.76 -8.85
C SER A 477 19.28 -12.68 -9.25
N ILE A 478 18.40 -13.41 -8.57
CA ILE A 478 16.92 -13.36 -8.78
C ILE A 478 16.36 -11.97 -8.57
N PHE A 479 17.05 -11.11 -7.82
CA PHE A 479 16.60 -9.76 -7.52
C PHE A 479 17.03 -8.72 -8.56
N ASP A 480 17.97 -9.08 -9.44
CA ASP A 480 18.34 -8.27 -10.61
C ASP A 480 17.32 -8.43 -11.77
N CYS A 481 16.10 -8.85 -11.45
CA CYS A 481 15.06 -9.10 -12.44
C CYS A 481 14.23 -7.84 -12.75
N GLY A 482 14.65 -7.10 -13.76
CA GLY A 482 13.77 -6.18 -14.46
C GLY A 482 14.52 -5.05 -15.15
N PRO A 483 14.11 -4.64 -16.36
CA PRO A 483 14.63 -3.46 -16.99
C PRO A 483 14.01 -2.21 -16.34
N LYS A 484 14.31 -1.93 -15.07
CA LYS A 484 14.27 -0.54 -14.59
C LYS A 484 15.63 0.09 -14.89
N PHE A 485 15.92 0.24 -16.17
CA PHE A 485 17.00 1.10 -16.59
C PHE A 485 16.57 2.53 -16.32
N GLN A 486 17.29 3.25 -15.47
CA GLN A 486 17.12 4.68 -15.39
C GLN A 486 18.02 5.30 -16.45
N TYR A 487 17.40 5.70 -17.56
CA TYR A 487 18.06 6.44 -18.61
C TYR A 487 18.30 7.88 -18.13
N VAL A 488 19.57 8.26 -17.98
CA VAL A 488 19.93 9.64 -17.65
C VAL A 488 20.45 10.35 -18.90
N ASP A 489 21.38 9.75 -19.65
CA ASP A 489 21.84 10.22 -20.98
C ASP A 489 22.64 9.13 -21.75
N GLU A 490 23.32 9.50 -22.84
CA GLU A 490 24.07 8.61 -23.75
C GLU A 490 25.25 7.88 -23.09
N GLU A 491 25.79 8.41 -21.99
CA GLU A 491 26.93 7.82 -21.27
C GLU A 491 26.50 7.16 -19.96
N HIS A 492 25.27 7.44 -19.48
CA HIS A 492 24.79 7.03 -18.17
C HIS A 492 23.48 6.22 -18.27
N ILE A 493 23.63 4.90 -18.50
CA ILE A 493 22.59 3.91 -18.21
C ILE A 493 22.86 3.36 -16.82
N TYR A 494 22.01 3.70 -15.86
CA TYR A 494 22.05 3.06 -14.55
C TYR A 494 21.18 1.82 -14.59
N LEU A 495 21.78 0.66 -14.30
CA LEU A 495 21.04 -0.38 -13.60
C LEU A 495 20.66 0.24 -12.26
N LEU A 496 19.37 0.53 -12.06
CA LEU A 496 18.92 0.79 -10.71
C LEU A 496 19.24 -0.48 -9.92
N PRO A 497 20.06 -0.42 -8.84
CA PRO A 497 20.21 -1.56 -7.96
C PRO A 497 18.80 -1.85 -7.41
N LEU A 498 18.17 -2.88 -7.97
CA LEU A 498 16.89 -3.38 -7.48
C LEU A 498 17.24 -4.19 -6.24
N ASN A 499 17.17 -3.50 -5.11
CA ASN A 499 17.40 -3.99 -3.75
C ASN A 499 18.88 -4.29 -3.42
N GLU A 500 19.34 -3.80 -2.26
CA GLU A 500 20.58 -4.28 -1.66
C GLU A 500 20.35 -5.74 -1.23
N TYR A 501 20.88 -6.71 -1.99
CA TYR A 501 20.88 -8.12 -1.60
C TYR A 501 22.28 -8.56 -1.17
N ASP A 502 22.39 -9.51 -0.25
CA ASP A 502 23.70 -10.05 0.16
C ASP A 502 24.26 -10.99 -0.93
N PRO A 503 25.34 -10.61 -1.64
CA PRO A 503 25.89 -11.43 -2.72
C PRO A 503 26.50 -12.75 -2.23
N ARG A 504 26.66 -12.92 -0.91
CA ARG A 504 27.13 -14.18 -0.30
C ARG A 504 26.05 -15.25 -0.24
N ARG A 505 24.77 -14.89 -0.42
CA ARG A 505 23.65 -15.84 -0.43
C ARG A 505 23.51 -16.53 -1.78
N HIS A 506 24.20 -17.65 -1.91
CA HIS A 506 24.28 -18.41 -3.17
C HIS A 506 22.91 -18.88 -3.72
N TRP A 507 21.86 -18.99 -2.89
CA TRP A 507 20.51 -19.37 -3.30
C TRP A 507 19.87 -18.37 -4.28
N TYR A 508 20.28 -17.09 -4.24
CA TYR A 508 19.78 -16.05 -5.16
C TYR A 508 20.23 -16.27 -6.60
N PHE A 509 21.20 -17.14 -6.80
CA PHE A 509 21.72 -17.51 -8.10
C PHE A 509 21.09 -18.80 -8.63
N TYR A 510 19.98 -19.26 -8.07
CA TYR A 510 19.24 -20.42 -8.58
C TYR A 510 17.91 -19.97 -9.20
N ARG A 511 17.54 -20.59 -10.31
CA ARG A 511 16.34 -20.29 -11.12
C ARG A 511 15.58 -21.56 -11.46
N TRP A 512 14.31 -21.46 -11.83
CA TRP A 512 13.63 -22.61 -12.42
C TRP A 512 14.34 -23.17 -13.64
N GLN A 513 14.15 -24.47 -13.85
CA GLN A 513 14.58 -25.11 -15.07
C GLN A 513 13.76 -24.57 -16.26
N PRO A 514 14.39 -24.24 -17.41
CA PRO A 514 13.72 -23.67 -18.57
C PRO A 514 12.56 -24.50 -19.12
N ASP A 515 12.55 -25.81 -18.86
CA ASP A 515 11.61 -26.81 -19.35
C ASP A 515 10.52 -27.19 -18.33
N CYS A 516 10.38 -26.44 -17.23
CA CYS A 516 9.35 -26.71 -16.22
C CYS A 516 7.93 -26.57 -16.83
N PRO A 517 7.06 -27.60 -16.71
CA PRO A 517 5.68 -27.51 -17.16
C PRO A 517 5.00 -26.39 -16.38
N TYR A 518 4.29 -25.49 -17.07
CA TYR A 518 3.69 -24.25 -16.53
C TYR A 518 4.57 -23.00 -16.49
N SER A 519 5.71 -22.98 -17.18
CA SER A 519 6.32 -21.72 -17.66
C SER A 519 5.31 -21.01 -18.59
N LEU A 520 4.44 -20.19 -18.01
CA LEU A 520 3.45 -19.41 -18.75
C LEU A 520 4.20 -18.54 -19.76
N GLY A 521 3.96 -18.78 -21.05
CA GLY A 521 4.54 -18.10 -22.23
C GLY A 521 4.17 -16.60 -22.33
N GLY A 522 4.46 -15.85 -21.28
CA GLY A 522 4.17 -14.43 -21.14
C GLY A 522 4.71 -13.81 -19.84
N HIS A 523 5.21 -14.61 -18.90
CA HIS A 523 5.76 -14.12 -17.62
C HIS A 523 7.22 -14.50 -17.38
N ASP A 524 7.78 -15.41 -18.18
CA ASP A 524 9.23 -15.49 -18.27
C ASP A 524 9.71 -14.35 -19.17
N ALA A 525 9.89 -13.16 -18.57
CA ALA A 525 10.50 -12.02 -19.22
C ALA A 525 11.79 -12.42 -19.94
N TYR A 526 12.46 -13.51 -19.54
CA TYR A 526 13.71 -13.99 -20.08
C TYR A 526 13.58 -14.96 -21.23
N SER A 527 12.59 -15.85 -21.25
CA SER A 527 12.24 -16.58 -22.47
C SER A 527 11.73 -15.60 -23.53
N TYR A 528 10.89 -14.64 -23.14
CA TYR A 528 10.48 -13.55 -24.03
C TYR A 528 11.67 -12.71 -24.49
N GLN A 529 12.61 -12.34 -23.60
CA GLN A 529 13.78 -11.54 -23.98
C GLN A 529 14.83 -12.35 -24.76
N LYS A 530 14.97 -13.64 -24.51
CA LYS A 530 15.81 -14.55 -25.28
C LYS A 530 15.22 -14.77 -26.68
N GLU A 531 13.91 -14.95 -26.78
CA GLU A 531 13.19 -15.10 -28.04
C GLU A 531 13.11 -13.80 -28.84
N GLN A 532 12.84 -12.65 -28.19
CA GLN A 532 12.70 -11.35 -28.87
C GLN A 532 14.00 -10.59 -29.07
N TYR A 533 14.92 -10.66 -28.12
CA TYR A 533 16.14 -9.85 -28.11
C TYR A 533 17.43 -10.70 -28.13
N GLY A 534 17.34 -12.03 -28.11
CA GLY A 534 18.52 -12.92 -28.06
C GLY A 534 19.28 -12.88 -26.72
N LEU A 535 18.65 -12.36 -25.66
CA LEU A 535 19.27 -12.16 -24.36
C LEU A 535 19.10 -13.41 -23.48
N ASP A 536 20.16 -14.21 -23.34
CA ASP A 536 20.18 -15.41 -22.50
C ASP A 536 20.75 -15.09 -21.11
N PHE A 537 19.91 -14.50 -20.25
CA PHE A 537 20.28 -14.07 -18.89
C PHE A 537 20.84 -15.17 -18.00
N LEU A 538 20.53 -16.44 -18.27
CA LEU A 538 21.08 -17.58 -17.53
C LEU A 538 22.59 -17.75 -17.78
N ASN A 539 23.08 -17.30 -18.94
CA ASN A 539 24.46 -17.50 -19.39
C ASN A 539 25.26 -16.20 -19.54
N MET A 540 24.59 -15.04 -19.51
CA MET A 540 25.23 -13.73 -19.64
C MET A 540 25.83 -13.24 -18.32
N THR A 541 26.95 -12.51 -18.41
CA THR A 541 27.46 -11.69 -17.31
C THR A 541 26.75 -10.33 -17.29
N GLU A 542 26.89 -9.58 -16.19
CA GLU A 542 26.35 -8.22 -16.07
C GLU A 542 26.84 -7.30 -17.21
N ASP A 543 28.14 -7.34 -17.53
CA ASP A 543 28.72 -6.58 -18.65
C ASP A 543 28.08 -6.94 -20.01
N GLN A 544 27.86 -8.24 -20.26
CA GLN A 544 27.25 -8.72 -21.50
C GLN A 544 25.79 -8.26 -21.61
N LEU A 545 25.08 -8.21 -20.49
CA LEU A 545 23.72 -7.69 -20.43
C LEU A 545 23.69 -6.18 -20.70
N LEU A 546 24.54 -5.40 -20.02
CA LEU A 546 24.65 -3.95 -20.22
C LEU A 546 24.95 -3.59 -21.68
N ASP A 547 25.88 -4.30 -22.31
CA ASP A 547 26.21 -4.09 -23.72
C ASP A 547 25.06 -4.46 -24.66
N ALA A 548 24.29 -5.50 -24.34
CA ALA A 548 23.16 -5.88 -25.17
C ALA A 548 21.98 -4.91 -25.04
N VAL A 549 21.72 -4.40 -23.84
CA VAL A 549 20.74 -3.33 -23.58
C VAL A 549 21.13 -2.05 -24.31
N ARG A 550 22.41 -1.63 -24.24
CA ARG A 550 22.93 -0.48 -25.00
C ARG A 550 22.62 -0.60 -26.49
N ARG A 551 22.86 -1.78 -27.08
CA ARG A 551 22.55 -2.03 -28.50
C ARG A 551 21.07 -1.92 -28.82
N GLU A 552 20.18 -2.46 -27.99
CA GLU A 552 18.74 -2.35 -28.22
C GLU A 552 18.22 -0.91 -28.04
N VAL A 553 18.76 -0.16 -27.08
CA VAL A 553 18.46 1.27 -26.93
C VAL A 553 18.90 2.03 -28.18
N SER A 554 20.11 1.80 -28.70
CA SER A 554 20.57 2.40 -29.95
C SER A 554 19.65 2.09 -31.14
N ARG A 555 19.22 0.83 -31.30
CA ARG A 555 18.26 0.44 -32.35
C ARG A 555 16.90 1.11 -32.18
N TRP A 556 16.42 1.24 -30.95
CA TRP A 556 15.15 1.89 -30.66
C TRP A 556 15.20 3.38 -31.01
N LYS A 557 16.29 4.07 -30.68
CA LYS A 557 16.51 5.48 -31.07
C LYS A 557 16.57 5.66 -32.59
N GLU A 558 17.28 4.80 -33.31
CA GLU A 558 17.32 4.82 -34.77
C GLU A 558 15.91 4.66 -35.38
N ARG A 559 15.06 3.84 -34.75
CA ARG A 559 13.70 3.58 -35.20
C ARG A 559 12.70 4.69 -34.88
N PHE A 560 12.90 5.42 -33.77
CA PHE A 560 11.90 6.36 -33.24
C PHE A 560 12.35 7.83 -33.17
N GLY A 561 13.60 8.17 -33.54
CA GLY A 561 14.05 9.54 -33.79
C GLY A 561 14.20 10.44 -32.56
N HIS A 562 14.32 9.86 -31.36
CA HIS A 562 14.56 10.56 -30.09
C HIS A 562 15.68 9.90 -29.30
#